data_AF-A0A7C0WX76-F1
#
_entry.id   AF-A0A7C0WX76-F1
#
_cell.length_a   1.000
_cell.length_b   1.000
_cell.length_c   1.000
_cell.angle_alpha   90.00
_cell.angle_beta   90.00
_cell.angle_gamma   90.00
#
_symmetry.space_group_name_H-M   'P 1'
#
loop_
_entity.id
_entity.type
_entity.pdbx_description
1 polymer ?
#
loop_
_entity_poly.entity_id
_entity_poly.type
_entity_poly.pdbx_seq_one_letter_code
_entity_poly.pdbx_strand_id
1 'polypeptide(L)' 'MKFILTPELGRLCRWLRILGYDAYYFRGRDSSLIVKALEEDRIIVTRRRKLAEESAVKKIII' A
#
# COMPACT_ATOMS: atom_id res chain seq x y z
N MET A 1 -4.49 -2.07 12.00
CA MET A 1 -4.02 -1.26 10.84
C MET A 1 -4.05 -2.14 9.60
N LYS A 2 -4.55 -1.61 8.48
CA LYS A 2 -4.55 -2.29 7.19
C LYS A 2 -3.56 -1.63 6.25
N PHE A 3 -2.77 -2.43 5.57
CA PHE A 3 -1.77 -1.98 4.61
C PHE A 3 -2.14 -2.43 3.21
N ILE A 4 -1.72 -1.64 2.24
CA ILE A 4 -1.69 -2.01 0.84
C ILE A 4 -0.29 -1.71 0.30
N LEU A 5 0.38 -2.74 -0.20
CA LEU A 5 1.77 -2.65 -0.61
C LEU A 5 1.88 -2.75 -2.13
N THR A 6 2.70 -1.88 -2.71
CA THR A 6 3.02 -1.91 -4.14
C THR A 6 3.90 -3.12 -4.50
N PRO A 7 3.95 -3.52 -5.79
CA PRO A 7 4.63 -4.74 -6.23
C PRO A 7 6.09 -4.88 -5.76
N GLU A 8 6.82 -3.76 -5.70
CA GLU A 8 8.22 -3.68 -5.28
C GLU A 8 8.45 -3.98 -3.79
N LEU A 9 7.38 -4.14 -3.00
CA LEU A 9 7.42 -4.45 -1.57
C LEU A 9 6.85 -5.85 -1.25
N GLY A 10 6.87 -6.78 -2.21
CA GLY A 10 6.36 -8.14 -2.01
C GLY A 10 6.95 -8.88 -0.81
N ARG A 11 8.26 -8.75 -0.56
CA ARG A 11 8.92 -9.36 0.62
C ARG A 11 8.40 -8.77 1.93
N LEU A 12 8.20 -7.45 1.98
CA LEU A 12 7.64 -6.77 3.15
C LEU A 12 6.17 -7.19 3.37
N CYS A 13 5.38 -7.28 2.31
CA CYS A 13 3.99 -7.72 2.41
C CYS A 13 3.90 -9.13 3.03
N ARG A 14 4.81 -10.04 2.66
CA ARG A 14 4.88 -11.37 3.25
C ARG A 14 5.18 -11.29 4.75
N TRP A 15 6.19 -10.52 5.15
CA TRP A 15 6.54 -10.36 6.56
C TRP A 15 5.41 -9.75 7.39
N LEU A 16 4.73 -8.72 6.86
CA LEU A 16 3.58 -8.13 7.55
C LEU A 16 2.47 -9.16 7.80
N ARG A 17 2.19 -10.04 6.83
CA ARG A 17 1.21 -11.13 7.02
C ARG A 17 1.66 -12.14 8.08
N ILE A 18 2.94 -12.51 8.08
CA ILE A 18 3.51 -13.42 9.10
C ILE A 18 3.38 -12.82 10.50
N LEU A 19 3.59 -11.50 10.62
CA LEU A 19 3.44 -10.76 11.87
C LEU A 19 1.98 -10.49 12.26
N GLY A 20 0.99 -10.97 11.48
CA GLY A 20 -0.43 -10.85 11.80
C GLY A 20 -1.10 -9.54 11.34
N TYR A 21 -0.44 -8.72 10.53
CA TYR A 21 -1.04 -7.52 9.96
C TYR A 21 -1.90 -7.84 8.72
N ASP A 22 -3.01 -7.10 8.56
CA ASP A 22 -3.78 -7.09 7.31
C ASP A 22 -2.98 -6.35 6.23
N ALA A 23 -2.29 -7.10 5.37
CA ALA A 23 -1.46 -6.57 4.30
C ALA A 23 -1.92 -7.10 2.93
N TYR A 24 -2.47 -6.19 2.12
CA TYR A 24 -2.86 -6.46 0.74
C TYR A 24 -1.68 -6.23 -0.20
N TYR A 25 -1.37 -7.22 -1.03
CA TYR A 25 -0.35 -7.09 -2.06
C TYR A 25 -1.01 -6.63 -3.35
N PHE A 26 -0.78 -5.39 -3.75
CA PHE A 26 -1.46 -4.80 -4.89
C PHE A 26 -0.69 -4.99 -6.19
N ARG A 27 -1.40 -5.47 -7.22
CA ARG A 27 -0.92 -5.52 -8.61
C ARG A 27 -2.00 -4.86 -9.48
N GLY A 28 -1.67 -3.72 -10.08
CA GLY A 28 -2.62 -2.94 -10.85
C GLY A 28 -2.09 -1.54 -11.15
N ARG A 29 -2.97 -0.66 -11.62
CA ARG A 29 -2.67 0.76 -11.88
C ARG A 29 -2.72 1.57 -10.60
N ASP A 30 -2.00 2.70 -10.56
CA ASP A 30 -1.97 3.58 -9.39
C ASP A 30 -3.36 4.15 -9.06
N SER A 31 -4.20 4.43 -10.06
CA SER A 31 -5.59 4.89 -9.84
C SER A 31 -6.42 3.88 -9.04
N SER A 32 -6.35 2.58 -9.36
CA SER A 32 -7.08 1.56 -8.62
C SER A 32 -6.45 1.23 -7.26
N LEU A 33 -5.15 1.51 -7.07
CA LEU A 33 -4.50 1.43 -5.76
C LEU A 33 -5.11 2.45 -4.80
N ILE A 34 -5.25 3.69 -5.25
CA ILE A 34 -5.77 4.81 -4.45
C ILE A 34 -7.23 4.58 -4.08
N VAL A 35 -8.06 4.21 -5.06
CA VAL A 35 -9.48 3.90 -4.83
C VAL A 35 -9.62 2.81 -3.76
N LYS A 36 -8.90 1.70 -3.90
CA LYS A 36 -8.95 0.61 -2.92
C LYS A 36 -8.42 1.03 -1.55
N ALA A 37 -7.41 1.89 -1.50
CA ALA A 37 -6.88 2.41 -0.25
C ALA A 37 -7.91 3.30 0.48
N LEU A 38 -8.67 4.11 -0.25
CA LEU A 38 -9.75 4.93 0.28
C LEU A 38 -10.93 4.08 0.75
N GLU A 39 -11.44 3.19 -0.11
CA GLU A 39 -12.61 2.36 0.17
C GLU A 39 -12.42 1.45 1.39
N GLU A 40 -11.20 0.93 1.57
CA GLU A 40 -10.90 -0.03 2.65
C GLU A 40 -10.15 0.60 3.84
N ASP A 41 -9.97 1.92 3.86
CA ASP A 41 -9.15 2.69 4.82
C ASP A 41 -7.76 2.05 5.05
N ARG A 42 -7.05 1.76 3.95
CA ARG A 42 -5.71 1.16 3.96
C ARG A 42 -4.62 2.21 3.82
N ILE A 43 -3.51 1.98 4.51
CA ILE A 43 -2.28 2.76 4.35
C ILE A 43 -1.49 2.20 3.18
N ILE A 44 -1.21 3.04 2.17
CA ILE A 44 -0.34 2.66 1.06
C ILE A 44 1.12 2.65 1.55
N VAL A 45 1.82 1.54 1.35
CA VAL A 45 3.28 1.47 1.54
C VAL A 45 3.93 1.29 0.18
N THR A 46 4.86 2.18 -0.15
CA THR A 46 5.50 2.22 -1.47
C THR A 46 6.92 2.77 -1.38
N ARG A 47 7.80 2.40 -2.32
CA ARG A 47 9.12 3.05 -2.50
C ARG A 47 9.10 4.12 -3.59
N ARG A 48 7.97 4.24 -4.31
CA ARG A 48 7.83 5.15 -5.44
C ARG A 48 7.48 6.56 -4.95
N ARG A 49 8.44 7.50 -5.06
CA ARG A 49 8.23 8.92 -4.74
C ARG A 49 7.13 9.58 -5.56
N LYS A 50 6.92 9.17 -6.82
CA LYS A 50 5.83 9.70 -7.65
C LYS A 50 4.44 9.47 -7.04
N LEU A 51 4.28 8.36 -6.30
CA LEU A 51 3.05 8.08 -5.56
C LEU A 51 2.89 8.94 -4.31
N ALA A 52 3.90 9.71 -3.90
CA ALA A 52 3.82 10.60 -2.74
C ALA A 52 3.03 11.88 -3.03
N GLU A 53 2.96 12.29 -4.30
CA GLU A 53 2.46 13.61 -4.71
C GLU A 53 0.94 13.75 -4.54
N GLU A 54 0.20 12.66 -4.41
CA GLU A 54 -1.26 12.74 -4.21
C GLU A 54 -1.59 12.74 -2.71
N SER A 55 -2.08 13.87 -2.21
CA SER A 55 -2.30 14.10 -0.78
C SER A 55 -3.56 13.45 -0.20
N ALA A 56 -4.39 12.79 -1.02
CA ALA A 56 -5.74 12.35 -0.62
C ALA A 56 -5.78 11.05 0.21
N VAL A 57 -4.66 10.34 0.40
CA VAL A 57 -4.63 9.04 1.09
C VAL A 57 -3.48 8.93 2.08
N LYS A 58 -3.64 8.05 3.08
CA LYS A 58 -2.60 7.72 4.05
C LYS A 58 -1.50 6.92 3.36
N LYS A 59 -0.26 7.41 3.40
CA LYS A 59 0.90 6.79 2.73
C LYS A 59 2.11 6.71 3.66
N ILE A 60 2.90 5.65 3.52
CA ILE A 60 4.23 5.49 4.11
C ILE A 60 5.22 5.23 2.98
N ILE A 61 6.29 6.01 2.94
CA ILE A 61 7.36 5.87 1.95
C ILE A 61 8.60 5.37 2.67
N ILE A 62 9.18 4.27 2.18
CA ILE A 62 10.37 3.61 2.73
C ILE A 62 11.47 3.39 1.68
#